data_AF-A0A368GTX8-F1
#
_entry.id   AF-A0A368GTX8-F1
#
_cell.length_a   1.000
_cell.length_b   1.000
_cell.length_c   1.000
_cell.angle_alpha   90.00
_cell.angle_beta   90.00
_cell.angle_gamma   90.00
#
_symmetry.space_group_name_H-M   'P 1'
#
loop_
_entity.id
_entity.type
_entity.pdbx_description
1 polymer ?
#
loop_
_entity_poly.entity_id
_entity_poly.type
_entity_poly.pdbx_seq_one_letter_code
_entity_poly.pdbx_strand_id
1 'polypeptide(L)'
;MYEASEEDMGFGSFDCNEMADAAALHRYNTAQLSKSSEDNSVSTPSVENLVSTCFSIPRTVNIPSNGVEHKVLVVMVDLICSFTHDCVPSRCGSAFLSAVVTNTTPFPLPPGDAAVYLNNGFVTKTHLRAVPPGEEFRCSLGVDPSIKVDYKTPTICHEQVGFMSKSTLITHEQVVSLRNAKVTQSVQVTVKEQIPKSTDEKIKICVVSPELRGKHGEAKLNKDHNLEWAVVLAPGQHRDLHIKYTIEHPASESVSFKIVA
;
A
#
# COMPACT_ATOMS: atom_id res chain seq x y z
N MET A 1 -51.16 24.74 -46.69
CA MET A 1 -50.65 24.84 -45.30
C MET A 1 -49.49 23.87 -45.17
N TYR A 2 -48.31 24.45 -44.94
CA TYR A 2 -47.13 23.95 -44.25
C TYR A 2 -46.34 22.72 -44.74
N GLU A 3 -45.10 23.05 -45.15
CA GLU A 3 -43.85 22.28 -45.13
C GLU A 3 -43.52 21.68 -43.75
N ALA A 4 -42.75 20.59 -43.74
CA ALA A 4 -41.52 20.47 -42.97
C ALA A 4 -40.63 19.34 -43.55
N SER A 5 -39.40 19.72 -43.89
CA SER A 5 -38.21 18.92 -44.19
C SER A 5 -37.61 18.28 -42.94
N GLU A 6 -36.82 17.20 -43.11
CA GLU A 6 -35.39 17.10 -42.72
C GLU A 6 -34.90 15.64 -42.63
N GLU A 7 -33.96 15.34 -43.53
CA GLU A 7 -32.67 14.70 -43.25
C GLU A 7 -32.65 13.34 -42.53
N ASP A 8 -32.67 12.29 -43.36
CA ASP A 8 -32.25 10.94 -43.02
C ASP A 8 -30.74 10.94 -42.70
N MET A 9 -30.44 10.92 -41.41
CA MET A 9 -29.10 10.91 -40.84
C MET A 9 -28.39 9.60 -41.18
N GLY A 10 -27.52 9.66 -42.20
CA GLY A 10 -26.61 8.58 -42.58
C GLY A 10 -25.65 8.20 -41.45
N PHE A 11 -25.88 7.05 -40.84
CA PHE A 11 -24.85 6.32 -40.08
C PHE A 11 -24.04 5.47 -41.06
N GLY A 12 -22.95 6.03 -41.57
CA GLY A 12 -21.90 5.27 -42.23
C GLY A 12 -21.28 4.28 -41.26
N SER A 13 -21.22 3.01 -41.64
CA SER A 13 -20.42 1.99 -40.98
C SER A 13 -18.94 2.37 -41.06
N PHE A 14 -18.36 2.82 -39.96
CA PHE A 14 -16.91 2.96 -39.85
C PHE A 14 -16.32 1.56 -39.70
N ASP A 15 -15.78 1.03 -40.81
CA ASP A 15 -15.03 -0.22 -40.81
C ASP A 15 -13.71 -0.04 -40.04
N CYS A 16 -13.59 -0.69 -38.88
CA CYS A 16 -12.35 -0.72 -38.06
C CYS A 16 -11.15 -1.42 -38.74
N ASN A 17 -11.26 -1.79 -40.02
CA ASN A 17 -10.18 -2.40 -40.79
C ASN A 17 -9.21 -1.36 -41.40
N GLU A 18 -9.64 -0.11 -41.64
CA GLU A 18 -8.80 0.89 -42.30
C GLU A 18 -7.62 1.39 -41.46
N MET A 19 -7.80 1.53 -40.13
CA MET A 19 -6.70 1.98 -39.25
C MET A 19 -5.64 0.89 -39.00
N ALA A 20 -6.04 -0.39 -39.00
CA ALA A 20 -5.12 -1.51 -38.87
C ALA A 20 -4.22 -1.63 -40.12
N ASP A 21 -4.81 -1.40 -41.30
CA ASP A 21 -4.09 -1.40 -42.58
C ASP A 21 -3.16 -0.19 -42.72
N ALA A 22 -3.54 1.01 -42.25
CA ALA A 22 -2.66 2.17 -42.26
C ALA A 22 -1.39 1.96 -41.42
N ALA A 23 -1.53 1.35 -40.23
CA ALA A 23 -0.38 0.99 -39.39
C ALA A 23 0.44 -0.16 -39.99
N ALA A 24 -0.17 -1.11 -40.70
CA ALA A 24 0.53 -2.17 -41.42
C ALA A 24 1.31 -1.65 -42.64
N LEU A 25 0.73 -0.73 -43.42
CA LEU A 25 1.39 -0.07 -44.56
C LEU A 25 2.56 0.80 -44.11
N HIS A 26 2.42 1.53 -43.00
CA HIS A 26 3.53 2.31 -42.46
C HIS A 26 4.68 1.39 -41.99
N ARG A 27 4.36 0.24 -41.38
CA ARG A 27 5.34 -0.79 -41.02
C ARG A 27 6.04 -1.40 -42.25
N TYR A 28 5.32 -1.65 -43.34
CA TYR A 28 5.90 -2.17 -44.58
C TYR A 28 6.86 -1.17 -45.22
N ASN A 29 6.47 0.10 -45.34
CA ASN A 29 7.33 1.13 -45.94
C ASN A 29 8.60 1.38 -45.12
N THR A 30 8.51 1.44 -43.79
CA THR A 30 9.68 1.62 -42.91
C THR A 30 10.62 0.42 -42.96
N ALA A 31 10.10 -0.81 -43.13
CA ALA A 31 10.90 -2.01 -43.30
C ALA A 31 11.56 -2.15 -44.68
N GLN A 32 11.03 -1.48 -45.72
CA GLN A 32 11.66 -1.41 -47.04
C GLN A 32 12.76 -0.34 -47.08
N LEU A 33 12.57 0.78 -46.39
CA LEU A 33 13.57 1.85 -46.27
C LEU A 33 14.84 1.40 -45.51
N SER A 34 14.75 0.39 -44.65
CA SER A 34 15.89 -0.16 -43.90
C SER A 34 16.68 -1.25 -44.61
N LYS A 35 16.28 -1.66 -45.83
CA LYS A 35 17.00 -2.68 -46.62
C LYS A 35 18.06 -2.13 -47.57
N SER A 36 18.25 -0.82 -47.63
CA SER A 36 19.21 -0.19 -48.55
C SER A 36 20.08 0.88 -47.88
N SER A 37 20.95 0.48 -46.97
CA SER A 37 22.24 1.15 -46.70
C SER A 37 22.92 0.49 -45.49
N GLU A 38 24.09 -0.10 -45.74
CA GLU A 38 25.08 -0.41 -44.71
C GLU A 38 25.60 0.91 -44.09
N ASP A 39 25.92 0.86 -42.80
CA ASP A 39 26.43 1.93 -41.93
C ASP A 39 25.57 3.19 -41.75
N ASN A 40 24.92 3.27 -40.58
CA ASN A 40 25.13 4.38 -39.66
C ASN A 40 24.50 4.13 -38.30
N SER A 41 25.19 4.61 -37.26
CA SER A 41 24.71 4.70 -35.89
C SER A 41 23.34 5.37 -35.83
N VAL A 42 22.36 4.67 -35.28
CA VAL A 42 21.05 5.25 -34.99
C VAL A 42 20.90 5.35 -33.46
N SER A 43 21.33 6.48 -32.92
CA SER A 43 20.71 7.04 -31.72
C SER A 43 19.35 7.60 -32.14
N THR A 44 18.23 7.01 -31.68
CA THR A 44 16.91 7.62 -31.89
C THR A 44 15.96 7.37 -30.72
N PRO A 45 14.99 8.30 -30.54
CA PRO A 45 14.60 8.83 -29.26
C PRO A 45 13.44 8.05 -28.63
N SER A 46 13.24 8.27 -27.35
CA SER A 46 11.98 8.02 -26.66
C SER A 46 10.83 8.62 -27.47
N VAL A 47 10.04 7.76 -28.12
CA VAL A 47 8.83 8.18 -28.81
C VAL A 47 7.73 8.34 -27.76
N GLU A 48 7.67 9.54 -27.20
CA GLU A 48 6.53 10.07 -26.45
C GLU A 48 5.36 10.30 -27.42
N ASN A 49 4.41 9.36 -27.46
CA ASN A 49 2.97 9.51 -27.77
C ASN A 49 2.39 8.24 -28.39
N LEU A 50 2.19 7.21 -27.58
CA LEU A 50 1.29 6.11 -27.91
C LEU A 50 0.36 5.89 -26.72
N VAL A 51 -0.93 5.74 -27.02
CA VAL A 51 -1.98 5.26 -26.10
C VAL A 51 -1.68 3.83 -25.60
N SER A 52 -0.60 3.21 -26.10
CA SER A 52 -0.14 1.86 -25.78
C SER A 52 1.34 1.83 -25.36
N THR A 53 1.66 1.15 -24.27
CA THR A 53 3.05 0.86 -23.86
C THR A 53 3.58 -0.33 -24.66
N CYS A 54 4.68 -0.13 -25.40
CA CYS A 54 5.35 -1.20 -26.13
C CYS A 54 6.61 -1.65 -25.37
N PHE A 55 6.76 -2.96 -25.18
CA PHE A 55 7.96 -3.56 -24.59
C PHE A 55 8.72 -4.36 -25.63
N SER A 56 10.03 -4.13 -25.73
CA SER A 56 10.91 -4.92 -26.60
C SER A 56 11.46 -6.11 -25.83
N ILE A 57 11.36 -7.31 -26.40
CA ILE A 57 11.95 -8.52 -25.83
C ILE A 57 13.37 -8.64 -26.40
N PRO A 58 14.42 -8.53 -25.56
CA PRO A 58 15.79 -8.42 -26.05
C PRO A 58 16.35 -9.72 -26.65
N ARG A 59 15.69 -10.86 -26.43
CA ARG A 59 16.11 -12.17 -26.94
C ARG A 59 15.04 -12.74 -27.87
N THR A 60 15.49 -13.35 -28.96
CA THR A 60 14.61 -14.13 -29.83
C THR A 60 14.05 -15.32 -29.05
N VAL A 61 12.72 -15.48 -29.06
CA VAL A 61 12.02 -16.59 -28.41
C VAL A 61 11.19 -17.33 -29.44
N ASN A 62 11.33 -18.66 -29.49
CA ASN A 62 10.51 -19.52 -30.32
C ASN A 62 9.28 -19.97 -29.52
N ILE A 63 8.07 -19.66 -30.00
CA ILE A 63 6.81 -20.06 -29.38
C ILE A 63 6.15 -21.11 -30.30
N PRO A 64 6.12 -22.40 -29.91
CA PRO A 64 5.48 -23.43 -30.71
C PRO A 64 3.96 -23.24 -30.73
N SER A 65 3.32 -23.48 -31.88
CA SER A 65 1.87 -23.39 -32.04
C SER A 65 1.16 -24.67 -31.54
N ASN A 66 1.36 -25.01 -30.28
CA ASN A 66 0.84 -26.23 -29.64
C ASN A 66 -0.35 -25.97 -28.69
N GLY A 67 -0.85 -24.74 -28.61
CA GLY A 67 -1.94 -24.34 -27.72
C GLY A 67 -1.57 -24.26 -26.24
N VAL A 68 -0.28 -24.30 -25.90
CA VAL A 68 0.21 -24.19 -24.51
C VAL A 68 0.63 -22.75 -24.21
N GLU A 69 0.34 -22.28 -23.00
CA GLU A 69 0.77 -20.96 -22.56
C GLU A 69 2.29 -20.91 -22.34
N HIS A 70 2.93 -19.87 -22.88
CA HIS A 70 4.36 -19.63 -22.74
C HIS A 70 4.62 -18.30 -22.02
N LYS A 71 5.44 -18.34 -20.96
CA LYS A 71 5.89 -17.13 -20.26
C LYS A 71 7.23 -16.69 -20.83
N VAL A 72 7.33 -15.41 -21.18
CA VAL A 72 8.56 -14.80 -21.71
C VAL A 72 8.99 -13.68 -20.78
N LEU A 73 10.28 -13.66 -20.44
CA LEU A 73 10.87 -12.55 -19.69
C LEU A 73 10.99 -11.33 -20.61
N VAL A 74 10.25 -10.29 -20.29
CA VAL A 74 10.29 -9.02 -21.01
C VAL A 74 11.42 -8.15 -20.49
N VAL A 75 11.47 -7.93 -19.16
CA VAL A 75 12.45 -7.06 -18.52
C VAL A 75 12.78 -7.56 -17.11
N MET A 76 14.01 -7.33 -16.68
CA MET A 76 14.46 -7.48 -15.30
C MET A 76 14.97 -6.12 -14.84
N VAL A 77 14.47 -5.64 -13.70
CA VAL A 77 14.77 -4.30 -13.19
C VAL A 77 15.12 -4.42 -11.72
N ASP A 78 16.22 -3.78 -11.34
CA ASP A 78 16.59 -3.59 -9.95
C ASP A 78 16.03 -2.24 -9.46
N LEU A 79 15.09 -2.31 -8.52
CA LEU A 79 14.44 -1.13 -7.94
C LEU A 79 14.94 -0.90 -6.51
N ILE A 80 15.03 0.37 -6.14
CA ILE A 80 15.33 0.74 -4.76
C ILE A 80 14.09 0.48 -3.91
N CYS A 81 14.29 -0.18 -2.77
CA CYS A 81 13.21 -0.46 -1.83
C CYS A 81 13.61 -0.11 -0.39
N SER A 82 12.61 0.19 0.42
CA SER A 82 12.74 0.35 1.87
C SER A 82 11.83 -0.64 2.58
N PHE A 83 12.23 -1.08 3.77
CA PHE A 83 11.49 -2.07 4.54
C PHE A 83 10.81 -1.41 5.74
N THR A 84 9.51 -1.65 5.88
CA THR A 84 8.72 -1.17 7.01
C THR A 84 7.98 -2.33 7.66
N HIS A 85 7.82 -2.29 8.98
CA HIS A 85 7.01 -3.26 9.71
C HIS A 85 5.75 -2.59 10.20
N ASP A 86 4.63 -3.28 10.10
CA ASP A 86 3.39 -2.89 10.78
C ASP A 86 2.99 -3.93 11.82
N CYS A 87 2.43 -3.46 12.92
CA CYS A 87 1.87 -4.33 13.94
C CYS A 87 0.56 -3.74 14.49
N VAL A 88 -0.42 -4.62 14.70
CA VAL A 88 -1.68 -4.30 15.39
C VAL A 88 -1.81 -5.27 16.57
N PRO A 89 -1.19 -4.96 17.73
CA PRO A 89 -1.02 -5.90 18.83
C PRO A 89 -2.33 -6.50 19.35
N SER A 90 -3.40 -5.70 19.42
CA SER A 90 -4.73 -6.13 19.84
C SER A 90 -5.40 -7.15 18.90
N ARG A 91 -4.95 -7.26 17.64
CA ARG A 91 -5.43 -8.28 16.69
C ARG A 91 -4.45 -9.44 16.54
N CYS A 92 -3.16 -9.14 16.45
CA CYS A 92 -2.11 -10.12 16.25
C CYS A 92 -0.79 -9.60 16.82
N GLY A 93 -0.20 -10.33 17.76
CA GLY A 93 1.12 -10.03 18.34
C GLY A 93 2.30 -10.33 17.41
N SER A 94 2.13 -10.18 16.11
CA SER A 94 3.18 -10.38 15.10
C SER A 94 3.41 -9.10 14.31
N ALA A 95 4.66 -8.86 13.92
CA ALA A 95 5.03 -7.76 13.04
C ALA A 95 5.04 -8.24 11.59
N PHE A 96 4.36 -7.51 10.72
CA PHE A 96 4.28 -7.80 9.29
C PHE A 96 5.25 -6.92 8.52
N LEU A 97 6.17 -7.54 7.80
CA LEU A 97 7.15 -6.88 6.94
C LEU A 97 6.50 -6.51 5.61
N SER A 98 6.76 -5.29 5.15
CA SER A 98 6.42 -4.82 3.82
C SER A 98 7.61 -4.11 3.19
N ALA A 99 7.78 -4.29 1.88
CA ALA A 99 8.68 -3.49 1.06
C ALA A 99 7.89 -2.34 0.43
N VAL A 100 8.41 -1.13 0.55
CA VAL A 100 7.96 0.05 -0.20
C VAL A 100 8.96 0.26 -1.32
N VAL A 101 8.48 0.19 -2.56
CA VAL A 101 9.32 0.23 -3.77
C VAL A 101 8.87 1.41 -4.62
N THR A 102 9.82 2.22 -5.06
CA THR A 102 9.54 3.32 -6.00
C THR A 102 9.79 2.81 -7.42
N ASN A 103 8.84 3.03 -8.34
CA ASN A 103 9.07 2.76 -9.74
C ASN A 103 10.05 3.79 -10.33
N THR A 104 11.34 3.46 -10.37
CA THR A 104 12.38 4.31 -10.97
C THR A 104 12.59 4.04 -12.46
N THR A 105 11.77 3.19 -13.08
CA THR A 105 11.86 2.93 -14.52
C THR A 105 11.23 4.07 -15.34
N PRO A 106 11.66 4.27 -16.60
CA PRO A 106 11.07 5.29 -17.47
C PRO A 106 9.69 4.89 -18.03
N PHE A 107 9.13 3.74 -17.63
CA PHE A 107 7.86 3.23 -18.13
C PHE A 107 6.92 2.82 -16.99
N PRO A 108 5.60 2.81 -17.21
CA PRO A 108 4.66 2.30 -16.21
C PRO A 108 4.80 0.78 -16.08
N LEU A 109 4.81 0.28 -14.84
CA LEU A 109 4.66 -1.16 -14.57
C LEU A 109 3.20 -1.53 -14.84
N PRO A 110 2.93 -2.53 -15.69
CA PRO A 110 1.57 -2.92 -16.04
C PRO A 110 0.87 -3.58 -14.84
N PRO A 111 -0.47 -3.43 -14.72
CA PRO A 111 -1.23 -4.15 -13.72
C PRO A 111 -1.24 -5.65 -14.04
N GLY A 112 -1.26 -6.48 -13.01
CA GLY A 112 -1.33 -7.92 -13.18
C GLY A 112 -0.93 -8.71 -11.93
N ASP A 113 -1.07 -10.02 -12.02
CA ASP A 113 -0.70 -10.91 -10.92
C ASP A 113 0.82 -11.03 -10.80
N ALA A 114 1.30 -10.87 -9.58
CA ALA A 114 2.71 -10.96 -9.22
C ALA A 114 2.92 -12.03 -8.14
N ALA A 115 4.01 -12.77 -8.28
CA ALA A 115 4.50 -13.69 -7.24
C ALA A 115 5.63 -13.02 -6.48
N VAL A 116 5.53 -13.03 -5.15
CA VAL A 116 6.47 -12.36 -4.25
C VAL A 116 7.40 -13.40 -3.64
N TYR A 117 8.69 -13.13 -3.74
CA TYR A 117 9.75 -13.98 -3.19
C TYR A 117 10.62 -13.17 -2.23
N LEU A 118 11.01 -13.79 -1.11
CA LEU A 118 11.95 -13.24 -0.13
C LEU A 118 12.99 -14.30 0.20
N ASN A 119 14.28 -13.98 0.09
CA ASN A 119 15.40 -14.92 0.31
C ASN A 119 15.21 -16.25 -0.45
N ASN A 120 14.82 -16.16 -1.73
CA ASN A 120 14.50 -17.31 -2.61
C ASN A 120 13.31 -18.18 -2.15
N GLY A 121 12.60 -17.80 -1.09
CA GLY A 121 11.35 -18.44 -0.65
C GLY A 121 10.13 -17.75 -1.24
N PHE A 122 9.15 -18.54 -1.69
CA PHE A 122 7.83 -18.01 -2.07
C PHE A 122 7.08 -17.51 -0.83
N VAL A 123 6.57 -16.29 -0.89
CA VAL A 123 5.82 -15.66 0.21
C VAL A 123 4.34 -15.64 -0.09
N THR A 124 3.95 -14.98 -1.18
CA THR A 124 2.55 -14.76 -1.52
C THR A 124 2.37 -14.46 -3.01
N LYS A 125 1.12 -14.54 -3.47
CA LYS A 125 0.68 -13.96 -4.73
C LYS A 125 -0.08 -12.67 -4.42
N THR A 126 0.17 -11.63 -5.19
CA THR A 126 -0.51 -10.35 -5.06
C THR A 126 -0.92 -9.84 -6.44
N HIS A 127 -1.85 -8.91 -6.48
CA HIS A 127 -2.18 -8.20 -7.70
C HIS A 127 -1.51 -6.83 -7.68
N LEU A 128 -0.60 -6.59 -8.61
CA LEU A 128 0.06 -5.31 -8.81
C LEU A 128 -0.89 -4.40 -9.60
N ARG A 129 -1.11 -3.17 -9.12
CA ARG A 129 -1.82 -2.15 -9.88
C ARG A 129 -0.90 -1.56 -10.96
N ALA A 130 -1.45 -0.78 -11.89
CA ALA A 130 -0.60 0.01 -12.78
C ALA A 130 0.23 0.99 -11.94
N VAL A 131 1.56 0.96 -12.07
CA VAL A 131 2.46 1.85 -11.33
C VAL A 131 3.23 2.74 -12.31
N PRO A 132 2.82 4.01 -12.50
CA PRO A 132 3.55 4.99 -13.29
C PRO A 132 5.00 5.21 -12.82
N PRO A 133 5.88 5.76 -13.67
CA PRO A 133 7.19 6.25 -13.25
C PRO A 133 7.09 7.23 -12.08
N GLY A 134 7.94 7.04 -11.07
CA GLY A 134 7.98 7.86 -9.86
C GLY A 134 6.95 7.49 -8.79
N GLU A 135 5.99 6.62 -9.07
CA GLU A 135 5.01 6.19 -8.07
C GLU A 135 5.55 5.07 -7.17
N GLU A 136 5.14 5.08 -5.91
CA GLU A 136 5.45 4.02 -4.95
C GLU A 136 4.37 2.95 -4.92
N PHE A 137 4.80 1.69 -4.78
CA PHE A 137 3.93 0.58 -4.50
C PHE A 137 4.44 -0.23 -3.31
N ARG A 138 3.51 -0.91 -2.64
CA ARG A 138 3.79 -1.68 -1.44
C ARG A 138 3.63 -3.17 -1.70
N CYS A 139 4.60 -3.94 -1.26
CA CYS A 139 4.59 -5.38 -1.34
C CYS A 139 4.66 -5.99 0.06
N SER A 140 3.62 -6.72 0.47
CA SER A 140 3.61 -7.43 1.75
C SER A 140 4.49 -8.67 1.68
N LEU A 141 5.42 -8.80 2.62
CA LEU A 141 6.40 -9.89 2.71
C LEU A 141 6.09 -10.91 3.81
N GLY A 142 4.97 -10.75 4.51
CA GLY A 142 4.52 -11.65 5.56
C GLY A 142 5.06 -11.29 6.94
N VAL A 143 5.02 -12.25 7.86
CA VAL A 143 5.44 -12.05 9.25
C VAL A 143 6.96 -12.12 9.38
N ASP A 144 7.57 -11.14 10.05
CA ASP A 144 8.99 -11.20 10.44
C ASP A 144 9.11 -11.66 11.90
N PRO A 145 9.54 -12.92 12.17
CA PRO A 145 9.66 -13.44 13.52
C PRO A 145 10.80 -12.80 14.33
N SER A 146 11.67 -12.02 13.68
CA SER A 146 12.79 -11.31 14.32
C SER A 146 12.32 -10.13 15.15
N ILE A 147 11.12 -9.60 14.88
CA ILE A 147 10.54 -8.52 15.68
C ILE A 147 9.57 -9.15 16.67
N LYS A 148 9.94 -9.17 17.94
CA LYS A 148 9.09 -9.70 19.01
C LYS A 148 8.15 -8.60 19.48
N VAL A 149 6.86 -8.92 19.49
CA VAL A 149 5.81 -8.06 20.01
C VAL A 149 5.13 -8.82 21.14
N ASP A 150 5.12 -8.23 22.32
CA ASP A 150 4.43 -8.76 23.49
C ASP A 150 3.34 -7.77 23.91
N TYR A 151 2.10 -8.25 23.93
CA TYR A 151 0.91 -7.48 24.27
C TYR A 151 0.45 -7.88 25.67
N LYS A 152 0.83 -7.09 26.67
CA LYS A 152 0.57 -7.42 28.08
C LYS A 152 -0.93 -7.37 28.40
N THR A 153 -1.35 -8.02 29.47
CA THR A 153 -2.75 -7.91 29.93
C THR A 153 -3.05 -6.45 30.33
N PRO A 154 -4.15 -5.86 29.84
CA PRO A 154 -4.53 -4.50 30.22
C PRO A 154 -4.93 -4.42 31.70
N THR A 155 -4.61 -3.28 32.32
CA THR A 155 -5.12 -2.91 33.64
C THR A 155 -6.27 -1.93 33.46
N ILE A 156 -7.42 -2.24 34.06
CA ILE A 156 -8.61 -1.40 33.99
C ILE A 156 -9.02 -1.00 35.41
N CYS A 157 -9.06 0.30 35.68
CA CYS A 157 -9.45 0.87 36.96
C CYS A 157 -10.73 1.68 36.81
N HIS A 158 -11.64 1.56 37.78
CA HIS A 158 -12.91 2.29 37.83
C HIS A 158 -12.94 3.18 39.06
N GLU A 159 -13.16 4.47 38.86
CA GLU A 159 -13.23 5.47 39.92
C GLU A 159 -14.50 6.31 39.76
N GLN A 160 -15.09 6.75 40.87
CA GLN A 160 -16.16 7.75 40.84
C GLN A 160 -15.55 9.13 41.03
N VAL A 161 -15.82 10.05 40.09
CA VAL A 161 -15.28 11.41 40.08
C VAL A 161 -16.40 12.43 39.95
N GLY A 162 -16.16 13.66 40.44
CA GLY A 162 -17.10 14.79 40.36
C GLY A 162 -17.78 15.14 41.68
N PHE A 163 -17.72 16.42 42.06
CA PHE A 163 -18.25 16.94 43.33
C PHE A 163 -19.75 17.31 43.26
N MET A 164 -20.25 17.72 42.08
CA MET A 164 -21.63 18.16 41.86
C MET A 164 -22.47 17.16 41.04
N SER A 165 -21.87 16.50 40.04
CA SER A 165 -22.47 15.40 39.30
C SER A 165 -21.56 14.17 39.40
N LYS A 166 -22.10 13.03 39.81
CA LYS A 166 -21.34 11.77 39.87
C LYS A 166 -21.07 11.27 38.45
N SER A 167 -19.80 11.22 38.08
CA SER A 167 -19.30 10.58 36.87
C SER A 167 -18.50 9.33 37.23
N THR A 168 -18.46 8.36 36.34
CA THR A 168 -17.56 7.22 36.40
C THR A 168 -16.38 7.48 35.48
N LEU A 169 -15.17 7.38 36.00
CA LEU A 169 -13.91 7.43 35.26
C LEU A 169 -13.35 6.03 35.13
N ILE A 170 -13.24 5.55 33.90
CA ILE A 170 -12.57 4.30 33.57
C ILE A 170 -11.19 4.64 33.05
N THR A 171 -10.15 4.13 33.69
CA THR A 171 -8.77 4.26 33.23
C THR A 171 -8.31 2.95 32.65
N HIS A 172 -7.91 2.96 31.39
CA HIS A 172 -7.37 1.80 30.70
C HIS A 172 -5.86 1.99 30.48
N GLU A 173 -5.06 1.04 30.98
CA GLU A 173 -3.62 1.00 30.82
C GLU A 173 -3.21 -0.27 30.08
N GLN A 174 -2.43 -0.09 29.02
CA GLN A 174 -1.95 -1.16 28.17
C GLN A 174 -0.47 -0.91 27.85
N VAL A 175 0.33 -1.97 27.83
CA VAL A 175 1.74 -1.90 27.48
C VAL A 175 2.02 -2.84 26.32
N VAL A 176 2.66 -2.30 25.29
CA VAL A 176 3.15 -3.07 24.14
C VAL A 176 4.66 -3.08 24.19
N SER A 177 5.24 -4.26 24.41
CA SER A 177 6.68 -4.44 24.43
C SER A 177 7.17 -4.87 23.05
N LEU A 178 8.07 -4.09 22.47
CA LEU A 178 8.71 -4.37 21.19
C LEU A 178 10.18 -4.72 21.40
N ARG A 179 10.67 -5.73 20.69
CA ARG A 179 12.10 -6.06 20.66
C ARG A 179 12.55 -6.40 19.25
N ASN A 180 13.61 -5.72 18.80
CA ASN A 180 14.32 -6.09 17.58
C ASN A 180 15.35 -7.18 17.89
N ALA A 181 15.14 -8.40 17.42
CA ALA A 181 16.10 -9.50 17.58
C ALA A 181 17.14 -9.58 16.44
N LYS A 182 17.11 -8.67 15.46
CA LYS A 182 18.13 -8.60 14.41
C LYS A 182 19.46 -8.13 15.02
N VAL A 183 20.56 -8.69 14.50
CA VAL A 183 21.91 -8.48 15.04
C VAL A 183 22.57 -7.21 14.49
N THR A 184 22.26 -6.84 13.24
CA THR A 184 23.00 -5.78 12.52
C THR A 184 22.11 -4.69 11.94
N GLN A 185 20.79 -4.90 11.88
CA GLN A 185 19.87 -4.01 11.19
C GLN A 185 18.92 -3.32 12.15
N SER A 186 18.88 -1.99 12.10
CA SER A 186 17.78 -1.21 12.66
C SER A 186 16.52 -1.43 11.83
N VAL A 187 15.36 -1.38 12.48
CA VAL A 187 14.07 -1.53 11.82
C VAL A 187 13.12 -0.39 12.17
N GLN A 188 12.31 0.02 11.20
CA GLN A 188 11.17 0.88 11.45
C GLN A 188 9.93 0.02 11.67
N VAL A 189 9.26 0.23 12.81
CA VAL A 189 8.04 -0.45 13.22
C VAL A 189 6.95 0.58 13.45
N THR A 190 5.84 0.42 12.75
CA THR A 190 4.61 1.18 12.97
C THR A 190 3.67 0.33 13.81
N VAL A 191 3.41 0.74 15.04
CA VAL A 191 2.43 0.09 15.92
C VAL A 191 1.12 0.86 15.84
N LYS A 192 0.01 0.15 15.64
CA LYS A 192 -1.33 0.74 15.62
C LYS A 192 -2.17 0.13 16.72
N GLU A 193 -2.71 0.98 17.59
CA GLU A 193 -3.65 0.60 18.63
C GLU A 193 -4.98 1.32 18.44
N GLN A 194 -6.08 0.62 18.68
CA GLN A 194 -7.41 1.22 18.60
C GLN A 194 -7.72 1.96 19.89
N ILE A 195 -8.05 3.24 19.79
CA ILE A 195 -8.59 3.99 20.93
C ILE A 195 -10.10 4.11 20.72
N PRO A 196 -10.93 3.82 21.73
CA PRO A 196 -12.38 3.95 21.59
C PRO A 196 -12.77 5.37 21.16
N LYS A 197 -13.71 5.47 20.22
CA LYS A 197 -14.27 6.74 19.76
C LYS A 197 -15.63 6.96 20.41
N SER A 198 -15.87 8.16 20.92
CA SER A 198 -17.15 8.47 21.53
C SER A 198 -18.25 8.63 20.47
N THR A 199 -19.42 8.05 20.74
CA THR A 199 -20.65 8.22 19.95
C THR A 199 -21.64 9.20 20.59
N ASP A 200 -21.43 9.55 21.86
CA ASP A 200 -22.31 10.43 22.65
C ASP A 200 -21.48 11.55 23.28
N GLU A 201 -21.97 12.79 23.21
CA GLU A 201 -21.31 13.97 23.77
C GLU A 201 -21.10 13.88 25.30
N LYS A 202 -21.91 13.07 26.00
CA LYS A 202 -21.74 12.82 27.44
C LYS A 202 -20.53 11.95 27.77
N ILE A 203 -19.99 11.22 26.80
CA ILE A 203 -18.84 10.33 26.99
C ILE A 203 -17.59 11.08 26.52
N LYS A 204 -16.66 11.34 27.44
CA LYS A 204 -15.39 11.99 27.15
C LYS A 204 -14.28 10.95 27.15
N ILE A 205 -13.52 10.91 26.06
CA ILE A 205 -12.39 9.99 25.90
C ILE A 205 -11.12 10.81 25.75
N CYS A 206 -10.12 10.54 26.60
CA CYS A 206 -8.87 11.27 26.62
C CYS A 206 -7.69 10.30 26.59
N VAL A 207 -6.79 10.46 25.62
CA VAL A 207 -5.50 9.76 25.63
C VAL A 207 -4.57 10.48 26.61
N VAL A 208 -4.14 9.77 27.65
CA VAL A 208 -3.25 10.26 28.72
C VAL A 208 -1.79 9.95 28.40
N SER A 209 -1.51 8.76 27.84
CA SER A 209 -0.20 8.36 27.36
C SER A 209 -0.37 7.61 26.04
N PRO A 210 0.41 7.93 25.00
CA PRO A 210 1.49 8.91 24.93
C PRO A 210 0.96 10.34 24.83
N GLU A 211 1.78 11.32 25.15
CA GLU A 211 1.42 12.72 25.01
C GLU A 211 1.36 13.12 23.52
N LEU A 212 0.15 13.39 23.01
CA LEU A 212 -0.09 13.64 21.58
C LEU A 212 0.18 15.10 21.15
N ARG A 213 0.38 16.03 22.09
CA ARG A 213 0.44 17.48 21.82
C ARG A 213 1.84 17.99 21.44
N GLY A 214 2.84 17.11 21.32
CA GLY A 214 4.20 17.48 20.93
C GLY A 214 4.41 17.54 19.42
N LYS A 215 5.04 18.61 18.91
CA LYS A 215 5.46 18.76 17.49
C LYS A 215 6.46 17.68 17.00
N HIS A 216 6.98 16.87 17.92
CA HIS A 216 7.93 15.78 17.67
C HIS A 216 7.45 14.44 18.27
N GLY A 217 6.15 14.30 18.54
CA GLY A 217 5.60 13.06 19.07
C GLY A 217 5.77 11.92 18.07
N GLU A 218 6.43 10.85 18.49
CA GLU A 218 6.51 9.59 17.72
C GLU A 218 5.15 8.92 17.53
N ALA A 219 4.14 9.36 18.29
CA ALA A 219 2.78 8.85 18.29
C ALA A 219 1.79 9.91 17.81
N LYS A 220 0.84 9.49 16.97
CA LYS A 220 -0.25 10.34 16.47
C LYS A 220 -1.58 9.58 16.53
N LEU A 221 -2.65 10.30 16.80
CA LEU A 221 -4.02 9.76 16.66
C LEU A 221 -4.54 10.11 15.26
N ASN A 222 -4.87 9.09 14.47
CA ASN A 222 -5.42 9.27 13.13
C ASN A 222 -6.94 9.54 13.17
N LYS A 223 -7.54 9.96 12.04
CA LYS A 223 -8.97 10.23 11.87
C LYS A 223 -9.88 9.04 12.24
N ASP A 224 -9.36 7.83 12.05
CA ASP A 224 -10.03 6.57 12.39
C ASP A 224 -9.92 6.22 13.89
N HIS A 225 -9.40 7.15 14.71
CA HIS A 225 -9.21 6.97 16.14
C HIS A 225 -8.19 5.86 16.51
N ASN A 226 -7.29 5.57 15.57
CA ASN A 226 -6.15 4.69 15.78
C ASN A 226 -4.94 5.50 16.24
N LEU A 227 -4.33 5.07 17.33
CA LEU A 227 -3.08 5.58 17.84
C LEU A 227 -1.93 4.87 17.14
N GLU A 228 -1.18 5.61 16.33
CA GLU A 228 -0.07 5.09 15.53
C GLU A 228 1.25 5.59 16.10
N TRP A 229 2.16 4.67 16.46
CA TRP A 229 3.55 4.97 16.80
C TRP A 229 4.46 4.60 15.64
N ALA A 230 5.35 5.51 15.23
CA ALA A 230 6.46 5.20 14.34
C ALA A 230 7.76 5.14 15.15
N VAL A 231 8.28 3.92 15.34
CA VAL A 231 9.45 3.66 16.17
C VAL A 231 10.58 3.11 15.32
N VAL A 232 11.79 3.63 15.51
CA VAL A 232 13.02 3.01 14.98
C VAL A 232 13.69 2.24 16.11
N LEU A 233 13.86 0.92 15.91
CA LEU A 233 14.51 0.03 16.86
C LEU A 233 15.88 -0.38 16.33
N ALA A 234 16.94 -0.01 17.04
CA ALA A 234 18.30 -0.48 16.80
C ALA A 234 18.42 -2.00 17.00
N PRO A 235 19.49 -2.64 16.50
CA PRO A 235 19.72 -4.08 16.71
C PRO A 235 19.73 -4.44 18.20
N GLY A 236 18.98 -5.48 18.57
CA GLY A 236 18.84 -5.91 19.97
C GLY A 236 17.99 -4.99 20.85
N GLN A 237 17.54 -3.83 20.37
CA GLN A 237 16.84 -2.83 21.19
C GLN A 237 15.46 -3.33 21.62
N HIS A 238 15.14 -3.04 22.87
CA HIS A 238 13.83 -3.23 23.48
C HIS A 238 13.18 -1.86 23.72
N ARG A 239 11.87 -1.74 23.46
CA ARG A 239 11.09 -0.55 23.78
C ARG A 239 9.69 -0.92 24.25
N ASP A 240 9.27 -0.34 25.37
CA ASP A 240 7.88 -0.44 25.86
C ASP A 240 7.10 0.81 25.43
N LEU A 241 5.96 0.58 24.78
CA LEU A 241 4.98 1.60 24.42
C LEU A 241 3.86 1.56 25.45
N HIS A 242 3.73 2.64 26.21
CA HIS A 242 2.68 2.80 27.21
C HIS A 242 1.48 3.50 26.60
N ILE A 243 0.33 2.83 26.69
CA ILE A 243 -0.94 3.28 26.17
C ILE A 243 -1.86 3.46 27.36
N LYS A 244 -2.23 4.71 27.64
CA LYS A 244 -3.14 5.03 28.72
C LYS A 244 -4.21 5.97 28.19
N TYR A 245 -5.46 5.61 28.37
CA TYR A 245 -6.58 6.49 28.05
C TYR A 245 -7.66 6.39 29.13
N THR A 246 -8.45 7.44 29.23
CA THR A 246 -9.57 7.52 30.17
C THR A 246 -10.88 7.66 29.42
N ILE A 247 -11.93 7.07 30.00
CA ILE A 247 -13.31 7.20 29.55
C ILE A 247 -14.10 7.74 30.73
N GLU A 248 -14.62 8.95 30.61
CA GLU A 248 -15.52 9.56 31.58
C GLU A 248 -16.95 9.51 31.05
N HIS A 249 -17.88 9.00 31.87
CA HIS A 249 -19.30 8.95 31.54
C HIS A 249 -20.18 9.18 32.78
N PRO A 250 -21.46 9.54 32.63
CA PRO A 250 -22.37 9.68 33.77
C PRO A 250 -22.52 8.39 34.57
N ALA A 251 -22.51 8.46 35.90
CA ALA A 251 -22.57 7.27 36.75
C ALA A 251 -23.92 6.53 36.72
N SER A 252 -24.98 7.18 36.23
CA SER A 252 -26.32 6.59 36.06
C SER A 252 -26.44 5.68 34.83
N GLU A 253 -25.48 5.74 33.92
CA GLU A 253 -25.51 5.05 32.63
C GLU A 253 -24.35 4.05 32.52
N SER A 254 -24.51 3.00 31.71
CA SER A 254 -23.46 2.03 31.41
C SER A 254 -22.91 2.23 30.00
N VAL A 255 -21.61 2.03 29.83
CA VAL A 255 -20.93 2.13 28.54
C VAL A 255 -20.76 0.74 27.94
N SER A 256 -21.01 0.61 26.64
CA SER A 256 -20.75 -0.61 25.88
C SER A 256 -19.85 -0.31 24.67
N PHE A 257 -18.93 -1.22 24.38
CA PHE A 257 -18.04 -1.11 23.23
C PHE A 257 -18.62 -1.88 22.05
N LYS A 258 -18.63 -1.26 20.87
CA LYS A 258 -18.99 -1.91 19.61
C LYS A 258 -17.80 -1.85 18.66
N ILE A 259 -17.38 -3.01 18.18
CA ILE A 259 -16.40 -3.10 17.10
C ILE A 259 -17.16 -2.76 15.81
N VAL A 260 -16.80 -1.64 15.18
CA VAL A 260 -17.31 -1.30 13.86
C VAL A 260 -16.44 -2.03 12.84
N ALA A 261 -17.06 -2.92 12.07
CA ALA A 261 -16.41 -3.72 11.03
C ALA A 261 -16.16 -2.92 9.75
#